data_AF-N1VSL8-F1
#
_entry.id   AF-N1VSL8-F1
#
_cell.length_a   1.000
_cell.length_b   1.000
_cell.length_c   1.000
_cell.angle_alpha   90.00
_cell.angle_beta   90.00
_cell.angle_gamma   90.00
#
_symmetry.space_group_name_H-M   'P 1'
#
loop_
_entity.id
_entity.type
_entity.pdbx_description
1 polymer ?
#
loop_
_entity_poly.entity_id
_entity_poly.type
_entity_poly.pdbx_seq_one_letter_code
_entity_poly.pdbx_strand_id
1 'polypeptide(L)'
;MNPLGVLEAIGLFFYWIVYLVNPSFREDEKIKEIERKEHQKLTLKIEKKKSQDKEIKEFEENRKNKINNNEDLIKICFDDTVFCDEYQILIEKIKTETKNIKFRMEFEEEWNNTFSNINYGCYCRNKPNLTIYNTCPIYEDPLDNACKLRQDCISSKNLAWNESLECNSDFSAFLDTIPYSNMKKFDSLTNEEIMLMTANKYKALLNIYNKLN
;
A
#
# COMPACT_ATOMS: atom_id res chain seq x y z
N MET A 1 -64.55 -3.42 25.31
CA MET A 1 -63.61 -4.41 24.73
C MET A 1 -63.14 -3.86 23.40
N ASN A 2 -61.83 -3.66 23.22
CA ASN A 2 -61.28 -3.06 22.00
C ASN A 2 -61.33 -4.07 20.84
N PRO A 3 -62.14 -3.83 19.78
CA PRO A 3 -62.30 -4.78 18.69
C PRO A 3 -61.03 -4.97 17.83
N LEU A 4 -60.07 -4.04 17.93
CA LEU A 4 -58.75 -4.19 17.30
C LEU A 4 -57.98 -5.42 17.81
N GLY A 5 -58.10 -5.74 19.10
CA GLY A 5 -57.33 -6.85 19.71
C GLY A 5 -57.83 -8.24 19.31
N VAL A 6 -59.10 -8.38 18.89
CA VAL A 6 -59.67 -9.68 18.47
C VAL A 6 -59.26 -10.02 17.04
N LEU A 7 -59.21 -9.02 16.15
CA LEU A 7 -58.78 -9.21 14.77
C LEU A 7 -57.28 -9.53 14.66
N GLU A 8 -56.43 -8.89 15.47
CA GLU A 8 -55.01 -9.24 15.57
C GLU A 8 -54.80 -10.66 16.14
N ALA A 9 -55.59 -11.06 17.14
CA ALA A 9 -55.53 -12.41 17.71
C ALA A 9 -55.92 -13.50 16.70
N ILE A 10 -56.93 -13.26 15.86
CA ILE A 10 -57.33 -14.18 14.79
C ILE A 10 -56.23 -14.27 13.72
N GLY A 11 -55.63 -13.14 13.34
CA GLY A 11 -54.51 -13.11 12.39
C GLY A 11 -53.30 -13.92 12.88
N LEU A 12 -52.93 -13.77 14.16
CA LEU A 12 -51.87 -14.55 14.79
C LEU A 12 -52.20 -16.05 14.82
N PHE A 13 -53.45 -16.42 15.11
CA PHE A 13 -53.87 -17.83 15.14
C PHE A 13 -53.72 -18.51 13.77
N PHE A 14 -54.17 -17.86 12.70
CA PHE A 14 -54.03 -18.42 11.34
C PHE A 14 -52.57 -18.46 10.88
N TYR A 15 -51.74 -17.47 11.24
CA TYR A 15 -50.29 -17.49 10.97
C TYR A 15 -49.63 -18.74 11.59
N TRP A 16 -49.94 -19.05 12.86
CA TRP A 16 -49.39 -20.23 13.53
C TRP A 16 -49.86 -21.55 12.91
N ILE A 17 -51.11 -21.65 12.45
CA ILE A 17 -51.60 -22.85 11.75
C ILE A 17 -50.83 -23.07 10.44
N VAL A 18 -50.68 -22.02 9.62
CA VAL A 18 -49.95 -22.12 8.35
C VAL A 18 -48.48 -22.48 8.60
N TYR A 19 -47.86 -21.89 9.62
CA TYR A 19 -46.47 -22.14 10.02
C TYR A 19 -46.24 -23.58 10.49
N LEU A 20 -47.16 -24.16 11.25
CA LEU A 20 -47.05 -25.52 11.79
C LEU A 20 -47.32 -26.60 10.73
N VAL A 21 -48.23 -26.33 9.78
CA VAL A 21 -48.69 -27.34 8.82
C VAL A 21 -47.89 -27.34 7.51
N ASN A 22 -47.20 -26.24 7.15
CA ASN A 22 -46.48 -26.13 5.89
C ASN A 22 -44.95 -26.03 6.05
N PRO A 23 -44.19 -27.12 5.85
CA PRO A 23 -42.72 -27.13 5.97
C PRO A 23 -42.01 -26.16 5.01
N SER A 24 -42.56 -25.96 3.80
CA SER A 24 -41.95 -25.06 2.81
C SER A 24 -41.98 -23.59 3.24
N PHE A 25 -43.02 -23.16 3.96
CA PHE A 25 -43.12 -21.79 4.48
C PHE A 25 -42.02 -21.50 5.53
N ARG A 26 -41.65 -22.50 6.34
CA ARG A 26 -40.55 -22.40 7.31
C ARG A 26 -39.17 -22.34 6.64
N GLU A 27 -38.99 -23.03 5.51
CA GLU A 27 -37.77 -22.97 4.72
C GLU A 27 -37.65 -21.62 4.01
N ASP A 28 -38.74 -21.09 3.44
CA ASP A 28 -38.78 -19.78 2.79
C ASP A 28 -38.47 -18.62 3.76
N GLU A 29 -38.96 -18.66 5.00
CA GLU A 29 -38.61 -17.67 6.03
C GLU A 29 -37.13 -17.76 6.44
N LYS A 30 -36.58 -18.98 6.59
CA LYS A 30 -35.15 -19.18 6.88
C LYS A 30 -34.26 -18.70 5.74
N ILE A 31 -34.64 -18.97 4.49
CA ILE A 31 -33.92 -18.49 3.29
C ILE A 31 -33.93 -16.97 3.26
N LYS A 32 -35.09 -16.33 3.47
CA LYS A 32 -35.20 -14.86 3.55
C LYS A 32 -34.36 -14.26 4.69
N GLU A 33 -34.23 -14.94 5.82
CA GLU A 33 -33.38 -14.48 6.92
C GLU A 33 -31.89 -14.59 6.60
N ILE A 34 -31.47 -15.66 5.91
CA ILE A 34 -30.10 -15.82 5.42
C ILE A 34 -29.77 -14.72 4.39
N GLU A 35 -30.64 -14.51 3.39
CA GLU A 35 -30.49 -13.46 2.38
C GLU A 35 -30.39 -12.06 3.02
N ARG A 36 -31.21 -11.77 4.05
CA ARG A 36 -31.11 -10.51 4.80
C ARG A 36 -29.77 -10.36 5.52
N LYS A 37 -29.26 -11.42 6.16
CA LYS A 37 -27.95 -11.39 6.84
C LYS A 37 -26.80 -11.22 5.86
N GLU A 38 -26.86 -11.88 4.70
CA GLU A 38 -25.87 -11.72 3.63
C GLU A 38 -25.93 -10.32 3.03
N HIS A 39 -27.12 -9.80 2.75
CA HIS A 39 -27.30 -8.44 2.26
C HIS A 39 -26.77 -7.42 3.26
N GLN A 40 -27.06 -7.55 4.55
CA GLN A 40 -26.51 -6.68 5.61
C GLN A 40 -24.98 -6.73 5.66
N LYS A 41 -24.37 -7.93 5.59
CA LYS A 41 -22.90 -8.07 5.52
C LYS A 41 -22.34 -7.38 4.28
N LEU A 42 -23.00 -7.50 3.13
CA LEU A 42 -22.58 -6.87 1.89
C LEU A 42 -22.69 -5.34 1.97
N THR A 43 -23.79 -4.81 2.51
CA THR A 43 -24.01 -3.37 2.72
C THR A 43 -22.93 -2.80 3.64
N LEU A 44 -22.64 -3.44 4.78
CA LEU A 44 -21.57 -3.03 5.69
C LEU A 44 -20.19 -3.04 5.02
N LYS A 45 -19.89 -4.03 4.18
CA LYS A 45 -18.63 -4.06 3.41
C LYS A 45 -18.56 -2.89 2.42
N ILE A 46 -19.65 -2.58 1.72
CA ILE A 46 -19.71 -1.46 0.76
C ILE A 46 -19.56 -0.12 1.49
N GLU A 47 -20.22 0.08 2.62
CA GLU A 47 -20.11 1.30 3.43
C GLU A 47 -18.69 1.50 3.99
N LYS A 48 -18.05 0.42 4.47
CA LYS A 48 -16.63 0.45 4.87
C LYS A 48 -15.72 0.84 3.71
N LYS A 49 -15.93 0.26 2.53
CA LYS A 49 -15.13 0.61 1.35
C LYS A 49 -15.32 2.07 0.93
N LYS A 50 -16.56 2.56 0.93
CA LYS A 50 -16.87 3.97 0.61
C LYS A 50 -16.26 4.96 1.60
N SER A 51 -16.26 4.64 2.89
CA SER A 51 -15.62 5.49 3.91
C SER A 51 -14.10 5.51 3.74
N GLN A 52 -13.47 4.36 3.54
CA GLN A 52 -12.04 4.28 3.21
C GLN A 52 -11.70 5.08 1.95
N ASP A 53 -12.47 4.95 0.87
CA ASP A 53 -12.26 5.72 -0.37
C ASP A 53 -12.35 7.24 -0.15
N LYS A 54 -13.25 7.68 0.74
CA LYS A 54 -13.40 9.11 1.09
C LYS A 54 -12.19 9.62 1.86
N GLU A 55 -11.73 8.87 2.87
CA GLU A 55 -10.54 9.21 3.66
C GLU A 55 -9.28 9.30 2.79
N ILE A 56 -9.11 8.38 1.84
CA ILE A 56 -7.98 8.41 0.89
C ILE A 56 -8.01 9.67 0.03
N LYS A 57 -9.18 10.05 -0.49
CA LYS A 57 -9.33 11.26 -1.32
C LYS A 57 -9.00 12.52 -0.54
N GLU A 58 -9.52 12.64 0.68
CA GLU A 58 -9.25 13.78 1.55
C GLU A 58 -7.76 13.86 1.90
N PHE A 59 -7.12 12.72 2.18
CA PHE A 59 -5.68 12.65 2.42
C PHE A 59 -4.87 13.10 1.20
N GLU A 60 -5.22 12.66 -0.01
CA GLU A 60 -4.56 13.10 -1.24
C GLU A 60 -4.75 14.59 -1.54
N GLU A 61 -5.96 15.12 -1.35
CA GLU A 61 -6.25 16.54 -1.52
C GLU A 61 -5.43 17.39 -0.54
N ASN A 62 -5.34 16.96 0.72
CA ASN A 62 -4.51 17.61 1.72
C ASN A 62 -3.02 17.62 1.33
N ARG A 63 -2.49 16.50 0.82
CA ARG A 63 -1.11 16.46 0.29
C ARG A 63 -0.92 17.45 -0.85
N LYS A 64 -1.82 17.47 -1.83
CA LYS A 64 -1.76 18.40 -2.98
C LYS A 64 -1.81 19.86 -2.55
N ASN A 65 -2.65 20.20 -1.57
CA ASN A 65 -2.75 21.57 -1.04
C ASN A 65 -1.44 22.01 -0.35
N LYS A 66 -0.83 21.14 0.47
CA LYS A 66 0.48 21.42 1.07
C LYS A 66 1.57 21.64 0.03
N ILE A 67 1.60 20.79 -0.99
CA ILE A 67 2.53 20.94 -2.13
C ILE A 67 2.32 22.30 -2.80
N ASN A 68 1.07 22.71 -3.05
CA ASN A 68 0.76 24.01 -3.65
C ASN A 68 1.31 25.18 -2.82
N ASN A 69 1.22 25.08 -1.49
CA ASN A 69 1.74 26.07 -0.54
C ASN A 69 3.25 25.90 -0.23
N ASN A 70 3.93 24.97 -0.89
CA ASN A 70 5.33 24.59 -0.65
C ASN A 70 5.63 24.10 0.78
N GLU A 71 4.61 23.66 1.52
CA GLU A 71 4.77 23.07 2.85
C GLU A 71 5.20 21.60 2.74
N ASP A 72 6.08 21.18 3.65
CA ASP A 72 6.45 19.77 3.86
C ASP A 72 6.94 19.02 2.59
N LEU A 73 7.49 19.69 1.56
CA LEU A 73 7.81 19.06 0.27
C LEU A 73 8.69 17.79 0.38
N ILE A 74 9.77 17.86 1.17
CA ILE A 74 10.67 16.71 1.44
C ILE A 74 9.89 15.57 2.12
N LYS A 75 9.16 15.90 3.19
CA LYS A 75 8.38 14.93 3.96
C LYS A 75 7.33 14.24 3.10
N ILE A 76 6.55 15.00 2.33
CA ILE A 76 5.53 14.47 1.42
C ILE A 76 6.15 13.55 0.38
N CYS A 77 7.37 13.86 -0.08
CA CYS A 77 8.08 13.04 -1.05
C CYS A 77 8.55 11.71 -0.47
N PHE A 78 9.13 11.71 0.74
CA PHE A 78 9.71 10.49 1.33
C PHE A 78 8.73 9.66 2.16
N ASP A 79 7.61 10.24 2.63
CA ASP A 79 6.48 9.50 3.22
C ASP A 79 5.88 8.51 2.21
N ASP A 80 5.88 8.86 0.92
CA ASP A 80 5.41 8.02 -0.18
C ASP A 80 6.16 8.39 -1.46
N THR A 81 7.28 7.70 -1.65
CA THR A 81 8.23 7.92 -2.74
C THR A 81 7.63 7.61 -4.10
N VAL A 82 6.71 6.63 -4.18
CA VAL A 82 6.04 6.29 -5.44
C VAL A 82 5.19 7.46 -5.90
N PHE A 83 4.38 8.03 -5.00
CA PHE A 83 3.64 9.25 -5.31
C PHE A 83 4.57 10.40 -5.72
N CYS A 84 5.71 10.55 -5.04
CA CYS A 84 6.67 11.59 -5.40
C CYS A 84 7.20 11.43 -6.82
N ASP A 85 7.59 10.22 -7.21
CA ASP A 85 8.12 9.94 -8.55
C ASP A 85 7.07 10.13 -9.66
N GLU A 86 5.82 9.76 -9.39
CA GLU A 86 4.69 9.88 -10.31
C GLU A 86 4.17 11.32 -10.43
N TYR A 87 4.19 12.10 -9.33
CA TYR A 87 3.61 13.43 -9.28
C TYR A 87 4.62 14.52 -9.70
N GLN A 88 4.71 14.75 -11.01
CA GLN A 88 5.67 15.67 -11.64
C GLN A 88 5.74 17.06 -11.00
N ILE A 89 4.61 17.64 -10.60
CA ILE A 89 4.56 18.98 -9.97
C ILE A 89 5.39 19.02 -8.67
N LEU A 90 5.37 17.96 -7.86
CA LEU A 90 6.18 17.88 -6.65
C LEU A 90 7.68 17.81 -6.99
N ILE A 91 8.05 17.00 -7.98
CA ILE A 91 9.45 16.90 -8.44
C ILE A 91 9.96 18.24 -8.96
N GLU A 92 9.18 18.95 -9.78
CA GLU A 92 9.56 20.26 -10.32
C GLU A 92 9.75 21.30 -9.21
N LYS A 93 8.90 21.28 -8.18
CA LYS A 93 9.03 22.13 -7.01
C LYS A 93 10.29 21.80 -6.22
N ILE A 94 10.52 20.52 -5.89
CA ILE A 94 11.75 20.06 -5.21
C ILE A 94 12.99 20.45 -6.02
N LYS A 95 12.97 20.27 -7.35
CA LYS A 95 14.05 20.66 -8.26
C LYS A 95 14.32 22.17 -8.23
N THR A 96 13.29 22.96 -8.01
CA THR A 96 13.43 24.42 -7.87
C THR A 96 14.04 24.79 -6.52
N GLU A 97 13.55 24.17 -5.43
CA GLU A 97 14.01 24.45 -4.06
C GLU A 97 15.43 23.93 -3.79
N THR A 98 15.85 22.82 -4.43
CA THR A 98 17.23 22.28 -4.35
C THR A 98 18.30 23.21 -4.93
N LYS A 99 17.93 24.33 -5.58
CA LYS A 99 18.87 25.42 -5.87
C LYS A 99 19.38 26.09 -4.59
N ASN A 100 18.61 26.04 -3.51
CA ASN A 100 19.05 26.43 -2.17
C ASN A 100 19.89 25.30 -1.56
N ILE A 101 21.14 25.60 -1.21
CA ILE A 101 22.10 24.61 -0.68
C ILE A 101 21.57 23.94 0.60
N LYS A 102 20.93 24.69 1.50
CA LYS A 102 20.39 24.13 2.75
C LYS A 102 19.30 23.11 2.46
N PHE A 103 18.35 23.46 1.59
CA PHE A 103 17.27 22.55 1.18
C PHE A 103 17.83 21.32 0.46
N ARG A 104 18.85 21.50 -0.38
CA ARG A 104 19.53 20.39 -1.05
C ARG A 104 20.15 19.41 -0.06
N MET A 105 20.85 19.91 0.96
CA MET A 105 21.44 19.06 1.99
C MET A 105 20.37 18.29 2.78
N GLU A 106 19.28 18.96 3.17
CA GLU A 106 18.14 18.32 3.84
C GLU A 106 17.52 17.21 2.97
N PHE A 107 17.39 17.46 1.66
CA PHE A 107 16.87 16.48 0.72
C PHE A 107 17.80 15.27 0.56
N GLU A 108 19.11 15.50 0.38
CA GLU A 108 20.11 14.44 0.22
C GLU A 108 20.23 13.59 1.50
N GLU A 109 20.14 14.21 2.68
CA GLU A 109 20.09 13.51 3.97
C GLU A 109 18.86 12.60 4.07
N GLU A 110 17.66 13.13 3.79
CA GLU A 110 16.43 12.33 3.87
C GLU A 110 16.38 11.22 2.82
N TRP A 111 16.92 11.47 1.62
CA TRP A 111 17.08 10.44 0.59
C TRP A 111 17.99 9.32 1.07
N ASN A 112 19.18 9.67 1.60
CA ASN A 112 20.15 8.71 2.11
C ASN A 112 19.57 7.87 3.27
N ASN A 113 18.87 8.52 4.19
CA ASN A 113 18.19 7.87 5.31
C ASN A 113 17.10 6.92 4.80
N THR A 114 16.25 7.38 3.88
CA THR A 114 15.15 6.58 3.34
C THR A 114 15.67 5.36 2.58
N PHE A 115 16.68 5.53 1.73
CA PHE A 115 17.27 4.45 0.93
C PHE A 115 17.97 3.42 1.80
N SER A 116 18.71 3.85 2.82
CA SER A 116 19.48 2.98 3.73
C SER A 116 18.59 2.20 4.71
N ASN A 117 17.42 2.76 5.06
CA ASN A 117 16.49 2.14 5.99
C ASN A 117 15.55 1.11 5.36
N ILE A 118 15.61 0.91 4.03
CA ILE A 118 14.89 -0.18 3.39
C ILE A 118 15.45 -1.51 3.90
N ASN A 119 14.56 -2.36 4.41
CA ASN A 119 14.91 -3.61 5.07
C ASN A 119 14.07 -4.76 4.52
N TYR A 120 14.57 -5.40 3.48
CA TYR A 120 13.93 -6.55 2.83
C TYR A 120 14.93 -7.66 2.57
N GLY A 121 14.47 -8.91 2.59
CA GLY A 121 15.33 -10.06 2.30
C GLY A 121 16.57 -10.17 3.19
N CYS A 122 17.60 -10.85 2.67
CA CYS A 122 18.94 -10.90 3.25
C CYS A 122 19.81 -9.73 2.74
N TYR A 123 19.65 -9.34 1.48
CA TYR A 123 20.57 -8.45 0.76
C TYR A 123 20.01 -7.06 0.45
N CYS A 124 18.69 -6.86 0.40
CA CYS A 124 18.07 -5.54 0.18
C CYS A 124 18.07 -4.69 1.46
N ARG A 125 19.27 -4.41 1.98
CA ARG A 125 19.54 -3.70 3.23
C ARG A 125 20.87 -2.97 3.09
N ASN A 126 21.07 -1.91 3.88
CA ASN A 126 22.36 -1.21 3.94
C ASN A 126 23.54 -2.16 4.26
N LYS A 127 23.32 -3.11 5.18
CA LYS A 127 24.26 -4.20 5.48
C LYS A 127 23.56 -5.54 5.30
N PRO A 128 24.10 -6.47 4.49
CA PRO A 128 23.51 -7.79 4.33
C PRO A 128 23.40 -8.51 5.68
N ASN A 129 22.29 -9.21 5.88
CA ASN A 129 22.10 -10.06 7.05
C ASN A 129 21.74 -11.47 6.60
N LEU A 130 22.76 -12.34 6.58
CA LEU A 130 22.66 -13.71 6.09
C LEU A 130 22.04 -14.68 7.10
N THR A 131 21.60 -14.19 8.27
CA THR A 131 21.08 -15.01 9.38
C THR A 131 19.57 -14.90 9.57
N ILE A 132 18.90 -14.01 8.84
CA ILE A 132 17.45 -13.78 8.97
C ILE A 132 16.64 -14.98 8.44
N TYR A 133 17.16 -15.63 7.40
CA TYR A 133 16.53 -16.76 6.75
C TYR A 133 17.48 -17.95 6.71
N ASN A 134 16.93 -19.16 6.59
CA ASN A 134 17.72 -20.39 6.51
C ASN A 134 18.57 -20.47 5.24
N THR A 135 18.12 -19.82 4.16
CA THR A 135 18.82 -19.75 2.88
C THR A 135 18.82 -18.29 2.42
N CYS A 136 20.00 -17.79 2.03
CA CYS A 136 20.19 -16.44 1.49
C CYS A 136 20.92 -16.53 0.14
N PRO A 137 20.41 -15.89 -0.93
CA PRO A 137 19.17 -15.10 -0.98
C PRO A 137 17.93 -15.98 -0.71
N ILE A 138 16.81 -15.35 -0.34
CA ILE A 138 15.55 -16.10 -0.15
C ILE A 138 15.25 -16.88 -1.43
N TYR A 139 14.91 -18.16 -1.27
CA TYR A 139 14.61 -19.04 -2.40
C TYR A 139 13.46 -18.48 -3.24
N GLU A 140 13.66 -18.39 -4.56
CA GLU A 140 12.70 -17.84 -5.53
C GLU A 140 12.29 -16.37 -5.30
N ASP A 141 13.05 -15.59 -4.53
CA ASP A 141 12.81 -14.16 -4.36
C ASP A 141 13.64 -13.33 -5.37
N PRO A 142 13.03 -12.77 -6.43
CA PRO A 142 13.79 -12.09 -7.47
C PRO A 142 14.38 -10.75 -6.99
N LEU A 143 13.73 -10.07 -6.03
CA LEU A 143 14.21 -8.79 -5.51
C LEU A 143 15.44 -9.00 -4.61
N ASP A 144 15.43 -10.00 -3.72
CA ASP A 144 16.58 -10.31 -2.87
C ASP A 144 17.80 -10.75 -3.70
N ASN A 145 17.55 -11.51 -4.78
CA ASN A 145 18.59 -11.85 -5.76
C ASN A 145 19.17 -10.61 -6.46
N ALA A 146 18.33 -9.69 -6.92
CA ALA A 146 18.79 -8.45 -7.56
C ALA A 146 19.63 -7.59 -6.58
N CYS A 147 19.21 -7.49 -5.32
CA CYS A 147 19.98 -6.80 -4.29
C CYS A 147 21.30 -7.49 -3.96
N LYS A 148 21.35 -8.83 -4.01
CA LYS A 148 22.61 -9.58 -3.86
C LYS A 148 23.60 -9.18 -4.96
N LEU A 149 23.19 -9.20 -6.22
CA LEU A 149 24.06 -8.81 -7.34
C LEU A 149 24.59 -7.38 -7.18
N ARG A 150 23.71 -6.47 -6.73
CA ARG A 150 24.11 -5.09 -6.40
C ARG A 150 25.13 -5.04 -5.25
N GLN A 151 24.90 -5.79 -4.17
CA GLN A 151 25.82 -5.88 -3.03
C GLN A 151 27.19 -6.47 -3.42
N ASP A 152 27.21 -7.48 -4.28
CA ASP A 152 28.44 -8.09 -4.79
C ASP A 152 29.26 -7.04 -5.57
N CYS A 153 28.61 -6.26 -6.44
CA CYS A 153 29.26 -5.14 -7.15
C CYS A 153 29.81 -4.08 -6.18
N ILE A 154 28.98 -3.63 -5.22
CA ILE A 154 29.37 -2.61 -4.23
C ILE A 154 30.58 -3.06 -3.43
N SER A 155 30.57 -4.30 -2.96
CA SER A 155 31.66 -4.90 -2.19
C SER A 155 32.94 -4.99 -3.01
N SER A 156 32.86 -5.41 -4.28
CA SER A 156 34.03 -5.50 -5.16
C SER A 156 34.71 -4.15 -5.43
N LYS A 157 33.95 -3.05 -5.33
CA LYS A 157 34.41 -1.69 -5.60
C LYS A 157 34.62 -0.84 -4.35
N ASN A 158 34.38 -1.40 -3.16
CA ASN A 158 34.44 -0.71 -1.86
C ASN A 158 33.59 0.59 -1.84
N LEU A 159 32.37 0.51 -2.38
CA LEU A 159 31.42 1.62 -2.43
C LEU A 159 30.46 1.58 -1.23
N ALA A 160 29.77 2.69 -0.96
CA ALA A 160 28.66 2.71 0.00
C ALA A 160 27.35 2.27 -0.67
N TRP A 161 26.40 1.77 0.13
CA TRP A 161 25.10 1.27 -0.36
C TRP A 161 24.29 2.33 -1.11
N ASN A 162 24.34 3.57 -0.64
CA ASN A 162 23.66 4.74 -1.18
C ASN A 162 24.46 5.45 -2.29
N GLU A 163 25.78 5.27 -2.36
CA GLU A 163 26.68 5.97 -3.30
C GLU A 163 27.26 5.03 -4.36
N SER A 164 26.40 4.38 -5.15
CA SER A 164 26.85 3.33 -6.06
C SER A 164 26.09 3.33 -7.39
N LEU A 165 26.05 4.49 -8.06
CA LEU A 165 25.53 4.64 -9.43
C LEU A 165 26.09 3.59 -10.39
N GLU A 166 27.38 3.26 -10.27
CA GLU A 166 28.05 2.25 -11.09
C GLU A 166 27.53 0.82 -10.89
N CYS A 167 26.91 0.53 -9.74
CA CYS A 167 26.31 -0.77 -9.43
C CYS A 167 24.78 -0.76 -9.58
N ASN A 168 24.20 0.37 -9.99
CA ASN A 168 22.76 0.49 -10.17
C ASN A 168 22.28 -0.01 -11.52
N SER A 169 23.12 -0.17 -12.55
CA SER A 169 22.67 -0.51 -13.91
C SER A 169 21.75 -1.74 -13.96
N ASP A 170 22.26 -2.90 -13.54
CA ASP A 170 21.49 -4.15 -13.58
C ASP A 170 20.32 -4.14 -12.59
N PHE A 171 20.50 -3.48 -11.45
CA PHE A 171 19.47 -3.34 -10.44
C PHE A 171 18.30 -2.49 -10.93
N SER A 172 18.58 -1.32 -11.52
CA SER A 172 17.58 -0.45 -12.15
C SER A 172 16.88 -1.16 -13.30
N ALA A 173 17.63 -1.87 -14.16
CA ALA A 173 17.02 -2.65 -15.25
C ALA A 173 16.04 -3.71 -14.73
N PHE A 174 16.37 -4.39 -13.63
CA PHE A 174 15.44 -5.28 -12.94
C PHE A 174 14.21 -4.52 -12.42
N LEU A 175 14.40 -3.42 -11.69
CA LEU A 175 13.30 -2.62 -11.15
C LEU A 175 12.38 -2.05 -12.25
N ASP A 176 12.92 -1.77 -13.43
CA ASP A 176 12.15 -1.29 -14.57
C ASP A 176 11.15 -2.34 -15.10
N THR A 177 11.44 -3.63 -14.90
CA THR A 177 10.49 -4.72 -15.21
C THR A 177 9.31 -4.78 -14.24
N ILE A 178 9.43 -4.17 -13.05
CA ILE A 178 8.38 -4.16 -12.03
C ILE A 178 7.40 -3.01 -12.31
N PRO A 179 6.10 -3.28 -12.52
CA PRO A 179 5.11 -2.22 -12.69
C PRO A 179 4.88 -1.47 -11.38
N TYR A 180 4.61 -0.16 -11.48
CA TYR A 180 4.13 0.60 -10.33
C TYR A 180 2.82 0.00 -9.84
N SER A 181 2.82 -0.42 -8.57
CA SER A 181 1.66 -0.97 -7.92
C SER A 181 0.92 0.14 -7.17
N ASN A 182 -0.35 0.31 -7.50
CA ASN A 182 -1.27 1.20 -6.78
C ASN A 182 -1.80 0.57 -5.48
N MET A 183 -1.18 -0.51 -4.99
CA MET A 183 -1.58 -1.18 -3.75
C MET A 183 -1.34 -0.25 -2.56
N LYS A 184 -2.40 0.45 -2.17
CA LYS A 184 -2.50 1.11 -0.87
C LYS A 184 -2.87 0.04 0.17
N LYS A 185 -2.21 0.09 1.33
CA LYS A 185 -2.36 -0.87 2.45
C LYS A 185 -3.83 -1.15 2.75
N PHE A 186 -4.27 -2.40 2.60
CA PHE A 186 -5.52 -2.86 3.21
C PHE A 186 -5.35 -4.27 3.80
N ASP A 187 -5.23 -4.28 5.13
CA ASP A 187 -5.44 -5.34 6.12
C ASP A 187 -4.69 -6.70 6.02
N SER A 188 -4.09 -7.07 4.88
CA SER A 188 -3.13 -8.17 4.78
C SER A 188 -2.24 -8.02 3.55
N LEU A 189 -0.92 -8.06 3.72
CA LEU A 189 0.03 -8.06 2.60
C LEU A 189 0.65 -9.45 2.47
N THR A 190 0.55 -10.02 1.27
CA THR A 190 1.30 -11.21 0.88
C THR A 190 2.78 -10.89 0.70
N ASN A 191 3.65 -11.90 0.71
CA ASN A 191 5.08 -11.71 0.48
C ASN A 191 5.37 -11.08 -0.88
N GLU A 192 4.58 -11.41 -1.90
CA GLU A 192 4.67 -10.83 -3.24
C GLU A 192 4.32 -9.33 -3.22
N GLU A 193 3.28 -8.93 -2.49
CA GLU A 193 2.92 -7.52 -2.36
C GLU A 193 4.00 -6.73 -1.61
N ILE A 194 4.59 -7.29 -0.56
CA ILE A 194 5.72 -6.67 0.16
C ILE A 194 6.92 -6.51 -0.77
N MET A 195 7.22 -7.54 -1.57
CA MET A 195 8.27 -7.48 -2.58
C MET A 195 8.01 -6.34 -3.58
N LEU A 196 6.80 -6.29 -4.17
CA LEU A 196 6.42 -5.28 -5.16
C LEU A 196 6.48 -3.86 -4.57
N MET A 197 5.97 -3.66 -3.36
CA MET A 197 6.04 -2.36 -2.68
C MET A 197 7.49 -1.94 -2.42
N THR A 198 8.35 -2.87 -2.01
CA THR A 198 9.77 -2.60 -1.77
C THR A 198 10.51 -2.28 -3.06
N ALA A 199 10.28 -3.05 -4.12
CA ALA A 199 10.83 -2.79 -5.45
C ALA A 199 10.41 -1.41 -5.98
N ASN A 200 9.11 -1.09 -5.89
CA ASN A 200 8.61 0.22 -6.31
C ASN A 200 9.20 1.37 -5.49
N LYS A 201 9.46 1.16 -4.19
CA LYS A 201 10.16 2.14 -3.36
C LYS A 201 11.60 2.38 -3.83
N TYR A 202 12.38 1.33 -4.11
CA TYR A 202 13.72 1.46 -4.68
C TYR A 202 13.69 2.18 -6.04
N LYS A 203 12.79 1.76 -6.92
CA LYS A 203 12.61 2.34 -8.26
C LYS A 203 12.35 3.84 -8.18
N ALA A 204 11.38 4.24 -7.35
CA ALA A 204 11.04 5.63 -7.14
C ALA A 204 12.21 6.43 -6.59
N LEU A 205 12.92 5.94 -5.56
CA LEU A 205 14.07 6.64 -4.98
C LEU A 205 15.20 6.87 -5.98
N LEU A 206 15.50 5.87 -6.82
CA LEU A 206 16.52 6.00 -7.87
C LEU A 206 16.08 6.99 -8.95
N ASN A 207 14.83 6.92 -9.40
CA ASN A 207 14.28 7.84 -10.40
C ASN A 207 14.27 9.29 -9.92
N ILE A 208 13.81 9.52 -8.68
CA ILE A 208 13.79 10.85 -8.06
C ILE A 208 15.21 11.42 -8.01
N TYR A 209 16.18 10.64 -7.52
CA TYR A 209 17.58 11.07 -7.44
C TYR A 209 18.16 11.43 -8.82
N ASN A 210 17.85 10.63 -9.84
CA ASN A 210 18.28 10.87 -11.22
C ASN A 210 17.60 12.08 -11.87
N LYS A 211 16.35 12.42 -11.50
CA LYS A 211 15.64 13.59 -12.05
C LYS A 211 16.15 14.91 -11.46
N LEU A 212 16.71 14.86 -10.26
CA LEU A 212 17.16 16.02 -9.48
C LEU A 212 18.65 16.34 -9.65
N ASN A 213 19.46 15.38 -10.10
CA ASN A 213 20.87 15.57 -10.47
C ASN A 213 21.05 15.70 -11.99
#